data_AF-A0A1V0I136-F1
#
_entry.id   AF-A0A1V0I136-F1
#
_cell.length_a   1.000
_cell.length_b   1.000
_cell.length_c   1.000
_cell.angle_alpha   90.00
_cell.angle_beta   90.00
_cell.angle_gamma   90.00
#
_symmetry.space_group_name_H-M   'P 1'
#
loop_
_entity.id
_entity.type
_entity.pdbx_description
1 polymer ?
#
loop_
_entity_poly.entity_id
_entity_poly.type
_entity_poly.pdbx_seq_one_letter_code
_entity_poly.pdbx_strand_id
1 'polypeptide(L)'
;MPVAKAHPTYVVLERDALISADLIQAIETLGPCRVMHFSSVDEMASGLEGVGSVDAAFLELRLDEALASGLATNLGKLGARLVLTLGEDVERVMSAGCRLLLRPFTERMVLDVLTEPATA
;
A
#
# COMPACT_ATOMS: atom_id res chain seq x y z
N MET A 1 5.69 -14.51 -25.53
CA MET A 1 5.11 -13.15 -25.58
C MET A 1 4.83 -12.75 -24.15
N PRO A 2 5.54 -11.78 -23.55
CA PRO A 2 5.10 -11.26 -22.26
C PRO A 2 3.80 -10.51 -22.51
N VAL A 3 2.70 -10.97 -21.90
CA VAL A 3 1.45 -10.22 -21.87
C VAL A 3 1.79 -8.86 -21.24
N ALA A 4 1.51 -7.77 -21.94
CA ALA A 4 1.71 -6.42 -21.40
C ALA A 4 1.06 -6.38 -20.02
N LYS A 5 1.87 -6.17 -18.96
CA LYS A 5 1.34 -6.11 -17.60
C LYS A 5 0.30 -4.99 -17.61
N ALA A 6 -0.94 -5.33 -17.25
CA ALA A 6 -1.97 -4.32 -17.00
C ALA A 6 -1.37 -3.26 -16.05
N HIS A 7 -1.71 -2.00 -16.27
CA HIS A 7 -1.22 -0.84 -15.49
C HIS A 7 -1.17 -1.18 -14.00
N PRO A 8 -0.05 -0.90 -13.28
CA PRO A 8 0.10 -1.26 -11.89
C PRO A 8 -1.05 -0.69 -11.07
N THR A 9 -1.55 -1.49 -10.13
CA THR A 9 -2.67 -1.10 -9.28
C THR A 9 -2.19 -0.91 -7.84
N TYR A 10 -2.46 0.28 -7.31
CA TYR A 10 -2.10 0.66 -5.95
C TYR A 10 -3.35 0.89 -5.13
N VAL A 11 -3.26 0.58 -3.84
CA VAL A 11 -4.31 0.85 -2.86
C VAL A 11 -3.81 1.87 -1.86
N VAL A 12 -4.63 2.84 -1.50
CA VAL A 12 -4.36 3.82 -0.45
C VAL A 12 -5.53 3.77 0.53
N LEU A 13 -5.29 3.30 1.75
CA LEU A 13 -6.22 3.40 2.87
C LEU A 13 -5.76 4.56 3.75
N GLU A 14 -6.42 5.69 3.62
CA GLU A 14 -6.07 6.93 4.31
C GLU A 14 -7.31 7.79 4.53
N ARG A 15 -7.57 8.18 5.78
CA ARG A 15 -8.74 9.00 6.13
C ARG A 15 -8.52 10.49 5.86
N ASP A 16 -7.29 10.96 6.00
CA ASP A 16 -6.93 12.35 5.83
C ASP A 16 -6.77 12.67 4.33
N ALA A 17 -7.61 13.58 3.84
CA ALA A 17 -7.67 13.92 2.42
C ALA A 17 -6.39 14.58 1.89
N LEU A 18 -5.61 15.26 2.74
CA LEU A 18 -4.34 15.86 2.32
C LEU A 18 -3.26 14.78 2.20
N ILE A 19 -3.19 13.89 3.19
CA ILE A 19 -2.24 12.78 3.17
C ILE A 19 -2.53 11.82 2.01
N SER A 20 -3.79 11.51 1.74
CA SER A 20 -4.16 10.65 0.62
C SER A 20 -3.83 11.30 -0.73
N ALA A 21 -4.11 12.59 -0.89
CA ALA A 21 -3.77 13.32 -2.10
C ALA A 21 -2.25 13.33 -2.35
N ASP A 22 -1.44 13.59 -1.32
CA ASP A 22 0.02 13.57 -1.42
C ASP A 22 0.55 12.17 -1.80
N LEU A 23 -0.01 11.10 -1.20
CA LEU A 23 0.35 9.72 -1.55
C LEU A 23 -0.03 9.38 -3.00
N ILE A 24 -1.26 9.68 -3.41
CA ILE A 24 -1.76 9.40 -4.76
C ILE A 24 -0.90 10.14 -5.78
N GLN A 25 -0.63 11.42 -5.55
CA GLN A 25 0.22 12.23 -6.43
C GLN A 25 1.63 11.62 -6.54
N ALA A 26 2.25 11.23 -5.43
CA ALA A 26 3.57 10.60 -5.44
C ALA A 26 3.57 9.23 -6.14
N ILE A 27 2.49 8.46 -6.07
CA ILE A 27 2.37 7.18 -6.79
C ILE A 27 2.24 7.44 -8.30
N GLU A 28 1.44 8.42 -8.70
CA GLU A 28 1.19 8.75 -10.12
C GLU A 28 2.44 9.29 -10.84
N THR A 29 3.45 9.81 -10.11
CA THR A 29 4.72 10.23 -10.73
C THR A 29 5.55 9.06 -11.27
N LEU A 30 5.27 7.82 -10.86
CA LEU A 30 5.87 6.61 -11.45
C LEU A 30 5.39 6.32 -12.88
N GLY A 31 4.30 6.97 -13.31
CA GLY A 31 3.71 6.80 -14.64
C GLY A 31 2.30 6.22 -14.59
N PRO A 32 1.77 5.77 -15.74
CA PRO A 32 0.39 5.29 -15.84
C PRO A 32 0.08 4.16 -14.87
N CYS A 33 -0.79 4.41 -13.90
CA CYS A 33 -1.22 3.46 -12.88
C CYS A 33 -2.71 3.61 -12.56
N ARG A 34 -3.26 2.62 -11.86
CA ARG A 34 -4.57 2.73 -11.20
C ARG A 34 -4.35 2.90 -9.71
N VAL A 35 -4.92 3.94 -9.11
CA VAL A 35 -4.92 4.10 -7.65
C VAL A 35 -6.34 3.95 -7.13
N MET A 36 -6.54 3.08 -6.14
CA MET A 36 -7.80 2.86 -5.44
C MET A 36 -7.66 3.43 -4.04
N HIS A 37 -8.36 4.54 -3.77
CA HIS A 37 -8.35 5.21 -2.47
C HIS A 37 -9.58 4.81 -1.65
N PHE A 38 -9.37 4.59 -0.37
CA PHE A 38 -10.39 4.25 0.62
C PHE A 38 -10.14 5.05 1.90
N SER A 39 -11.22 5.47 2.54
CA SER A 39 -11.19 6.21 3.80
C SER A 39 -11.32 5.31 5.04
N SER A 40 -11.73 4.06 4.85
CA SER A 40 -11.94 3.10 5.92
C SER A 40 -11.68 1.65 5.48
N VAL A 41 -11.42 0.79 6.47
CA VAL A 41 -11.22 -0.67 6.27
C VAL A 41 -12.45 -1.31 5.64
N ASP A 42 -13.66 -0.92 6.08
CA ASP A 42 -14.92 -1.48 5.59
C ASP A 42 -15.16 -1.14 4.12
N GLU A 43 -14.91 0.13 3.74
CA GLU A 43 -14.99 0.58 2.35
C GLU A 43 -14.02 -0.19 1.45
N MET A 44 -12.79 -0.39 1.94
CA MET A 44 -11.77 -1.14 1.23
C MET A 44 -12.14 -2.61 1.04
N ALA A 45 -12.72 -3.26 2.05
CA ALA A 45 -13.12 -4.66 1.97
C ALA A 45 -14.11 -4.91 0.83
N SER A 46 -15.12 -4.04 0.67
CA SER A 46 -16.06 -4.11 -0.46
C SER A 46 -15.44 -3.65 -1.78
N GLY A 47 -14.60 -2.62 -1.75
CA GLY A 47 -13.98 -2.05 -2.95
C GLY A 47 -12.93 -2.94 -3.62
N LEU A 48 -12.37 -3.91 -2.89
CA LEU A 48 -11.41 -4.88 -3.41
C LEU A 48 -12.07 -6.09 -4.10
N GLU A 49 -13.39 -6.24 -4.04
CA GLU A 49 -14.08 -7.32 -4.74
C GLU A 49 -13.86 -7.22 -6.26
N GLY A 50 -13.44 -8.33 -6.87
CA GLY A 50 -13.17 -8.41 -8.30
C GLY A 50 -11.86 -7.73 -8.76
N VAL A 51 -11.05 -7.21 -7.83
CA VAL A 51 -9.70 -6.73 -8.16
C VAL A 51 -8.79 -7.93 -8.45
N GLY A 52 -8.12 -7.91 -9.60
CA GLY A 52 -7.28 -9.02 -10.05
C GLY A 52 -5.92 -9.09 -9.34
N SER A 53 -5.20 -7.98 -9.27
CA SER A 53 -3.91 -7.88 -8.61
C SER A 53 -3.68 -6.47 -8.07
N VAL A 54 -2.95 -6.36 -6.97
CA VAL A 54 -2.51 -5.10 -6.37
C VAL A 54 -0.99 -5.19 -6.23
N ASP A 55 -0.26 -4.19 -6.71
CA ASP A 55 1.21 -4.15 -6.67
C ASP A 55 1.70 -3.68 -5.28
N ALA A 56 1.07 -2.64 -4.72
CA ALA A 56 1.32 -2.21 -3.36
C ALA A 56 0.09 -1.55 -2.71
N ALA A 57 0.03 -1.60 -1.38
CA ALA A 57 -1.03 -0.99 -0.58
C ALA A 57 -0.43 -0.15 0.54
N PHE A 58 -0.75 1.14 0.57
CA PHE A 58 -0.42 2.07 1.65
C PHE A 58 -1.57 2.08 2.64
N LEU A 59 -1.29 1.73 3.91
CA LEU A 59 -2.31 1.55 4.93
C LEU A 59 -2.02 2.45 6.13
N GLU A 60 -2.96 3.33 6.46
CA GLU A 60 -3.00 4.06 7.74
C GLU A 60 -3.36 3.10 8.89
N LEU A 61 -2.46 2.16 9.18
CA LEU A 61 -2.60 1.13 10.21
C LEU A 61 -1.24 0.80 10.82
N ARG A 62 -1.25 0.39 12.08
CA ARG A 62 -0.13 -0.31 12.73
C ARG A 62 -0.16 -1.78 12.32
N LEU A 63 0.97 -2.49 12.50
CA LEU A 63 1.08 -3.90 12.14
C LEU A 63 -0.01 -4.77 12.79
N ASP A 64 -0.25 -4.57 14.09
CA ASP A 64 -1.25 -5.35 14.83
C ASP A 64 -2.66 -5.14 14.28
N GLU A 65 -2.99 -3.93 13.82
CA GLU A 65 -4.30 -3.60 13.24
C GLU A 65 -4.46 -4.19 11.83
N ALA A 66 -3.40 -4.13 11.01
CA ALA A 66 -3.38 -4.74 9.68
C ALA A 66 -3.51 -6.28 9.73
N LEU A 67 -2.94 -6.91 10.76
CA LEU A 67 -3.08 -8.35 11.00
C LEU A 67 -4.48 -8.70 11.54
N ALA A 68 -4.97 -7.95 12.53
CA ALA A 68 -6.27 -8.21 13.15
C ALA A 68 -7.46 -8.01 12.19
N SER A 69 -7.36 -7.05 11.27
CA SER A 69 -8.38 -6.77 10.26
C SER A 69 -8.47 -7.82 9.14
N GLY A 70 -7.47 -8.70 9.01
CA GLY A 70 -7.36 -9.64 7.89
C GLY A 70 -7.00 -8.97 6.55
N LEU A 71 -6.83 -7.64 6.52
CA LEU A 71 -6.45 -6.89 5.32
C LEU A 71 -5.09 -7.31 4.80
N ALA A 72 -4.12 -7.52 5.70
CA ALA A 72 -2.79 -7.98 5.32
C ALA A 72 -2.86 -9.30 4.52
N THR A 73 -3.70 -10.23 4.97
CA THR A 73 -3.92 -11.52 4.29
C THR A 73 -4.63 -11.34 2.94
N ASN A 74 -5.68 -10.52 2.88
CA ASN A 74 -6.46 -10.33 1.66
C ASN A 74 -5.65 -9.63 0.56
N LEU A 75 -4.94 -8.55 0.92
CA LEU A 75 -4.05 -7.83 0.01
C LEU A 75 -2.84 -8.68 -0.38
N GLY A 76 -2.29 -9.48 0.55
CA GLY A 76 -1.23 -10.44 0.25
C GLY A 76 -1.66 -11.48 -0.80
N LYS A 77 -2.91 -11.97 -0.75
CA LYS A 77 -3.47 -12.86 -1.79
C LYS A 77 -3.60 -12.18 -3.16
N LEU A 78 -3.77 -10.86 -3.19
CA LEU A 78 -3.78 -10.05 -4.41
C LEU A 78 -2.36 -9.70 -4.91
N GLY A 79 -1.32 -10.15 -4.21
CA GLY A 79 0.09 -9.89 -4.55
C GLY A 79 0.64 -8.57 -4.03
N ALA A 80 -0.10 -7.87 -3.16
CA ALA A 80 0.28 -6.53 -2.71
C ALA A 80 1.50 -6.57 -1.78
N ARG A 81 2.46 -5.68 -2.04
CA ARG A 81 3.39 -5.23 -1.01
C ARG A 81 2.67 -4.30 -0.03
N LEU A 82 2.69 -4.65 1.26
CA LEU A 82 2.04 -3.83 2.29
C LEU A 82 3.01 -2.77 2.80
N VAL A 83 2.56 -1.51 2.79
CA VAL A 83 3.26 -0.36 3.33
C VAL A 83 2.39 0.24 4.44
N LEU A 84 2.81 0.09 5.69
CA LEU A 84 2.14 0.67 6.84
C LEU A 84 2.63 2.10 7.03
N THR A 85 1.75 3.04 7.36
CA THR A 85 2.13 4.43 7.63
C THR A 85 2.03 4.81 9.11
N LEU A 86 1.60 3.89 9.98
CA LEU A 86 1.57 4.06 11.42
C LEU A 86 2.42 2.98 12.11
N GLY A 87 2.97 3.34 13.27
CA GLY A 87 3.90 2.50 14.03
C GLY A 87 5.32 3.03 13.99
N GLU A 88 6.19 2.40 14.76
CA GLU A 88 7.56 2.87 15.01
C GLU A 88 8.61 1.75 14.87
N ASP A 89 8.19 0.48 14.89
CA ASP A 89 9.06 -0.68 14.92
C ASP A 89 9.29 -1.24 13.51
N VAL A 90 10.29 -0.68 12.82
CA VAL A 90 10.67 -1.08 11.45
C VAL A 90 11.07 -2.56 11.40
N GLU A 91 11.85 -3.05 12.36
CA GLU A 91 12.35 -4.43 12.36
C GLU A 91 11.21 -5.44 12.46
N ARG A 92 10.23 -5.17 13.32
CA ARG A 92 9.04 -6.00 13.46
C ARG A 92 8.19 -6.00 12.19
N VAL A 93 7.98 -4.83 11.57
CA VAL A 93 7.20 -4.70 10.33
C VAL A 93 7.87 -5.45 9.17
N MET A 94 9.19 -5.32 9.05
CA MET A 94 9.99 -6.00 8.03
C MET A 94 9.99 -7.52 8.23
N SER A 95 10.08 -7.99 9.48
CA SER A 95 10.01 -9.41 9.82
C SER A 95 8.64 -10.03 9.48
N ALA A 96 7.59 -9.21 9.43
CA ALA A 96 6.25 -9.61 8.98
C ALA A 96 6.06 -9.49 7.46
N GLY A 97 7.11 -9.21 6.68
CA GLY A 97 7.05 -9.06 5.22
C GLY A 97 6.40 -7.75 4.76
N CYS A 98 6.19 -6.80 5.67
CA CYS A 98 5.62 -5.49 5.39
C CYS A 98 6.74 -4.42 5.30
N ARG A 99 6.39 -3.23 4.83
CA ARG A 99 7.23 -2.03 4.85
C ARG A 99 6.61 -1.00 5.80
N LEU A 100 7.43 -0.09 6.32
CA LEU A 100 6.99 1.04 7.14
C LEU A 100 7.38 2.35 6.45
N LEU A 101 6.41 3.25 6.26
CA LEU A 101 6.59 4.61 5.78
C LEU A 101 6.22 5.59 6.90
N LEU A 102 7.20 6.01 7.68
CA LEU A 102 6.98 6.90 8.83
C LEU A 102 6.52 8.30 8.39
N ARG A 103 5.58 8.88 9.15
CA ARG A 103 5.12 10.26 8.96
C ARG A 103 6.01 11.24 9.74
N PRO A 104 6.24 12.48 9.23
CA PRO A 104 5.90 12.92 7.88
C PRO A 104 6.78 12.25 6.82
N PHE A 105 6.24 12.01 5.62
CA PHE A 105 6.98 11.44 4.50
C PHE A 105 7.08 12.42 3.33
N THR A 106 8.09 12.22 2.49
CA THR A 106 8.29 12.98 1.24
C THR A 106 7.90 12.11 0.05
N GLU A 107 7.66 12.73 -1.11
CA GLU A 107 7.46 12.02 -2.38
C GLU A 107 8.56 10.97 -2.60
N ARG A 108 9.83 11.34 -2.37
CA ARG A 108 10.97 10.43 -2.52
C ARG A 108 10.84 9.18 -1.65
N MET A 109 10.38 9.30 -0.40
CA MET A 109 10.20 8.14 0.49
C MET A 109 9.10 7.20 -0.01
N VAL A 110 8.05 7.73 -0.62
CA VAL A 110 6.99 6.94 -1.28
C VAL A 110 7.57 6.18 -2.49
N LEU A 111 8.39 6.84 -3.30
CA LEU A 111 9.02 6.22 -4.46
C LEU A 111 10.04 5.14 -4.05
N ASP A 112 10.83 5.39 -3.02
CA ASP A 112 11.84 4.47 -2.51
C ASP A 112 11.16 3.17 -2.00
N VAL A 113 10.06 3.27 -1.24
CA VAL A 113 9.37 2.06 -0.72
C VAL A 113 8.70 1.21 -1.82
N LEU A 114 8.38 1.83 -2.96
CA LEU A 114 7.83 1.16 -4.13
C LEU A 114 8.90 0.52 -5.02
N THR A 115 10.08 1.11 -5.10
CA THR A 115 11.17 0.65 -5.97
C THR A 115 12.16 -0.29 -5.28
N GLU A 116 12.26 -0.25 -3.95
CA GLU A 116 13.12 -1.14 -3.20
C GLU A 116 12.69 -2.61 -3.36
N PRO A 117 13.61 -3.50 -3.80
CA PRO A 117 13.32 -4.93 -3.84
C PRO A 117 13.06 -5.45 -2.41
N ALA A 118 12.16 -6.43 -2.29
CA ALA A 118 12.06 -7.23 -1.08
C ALA A 118 13.40 -7.95 -0.89
N THR A 119 14.26 -7.45 -0.01
CA THR A 119 15.49 -8.14 0.38
C THR A 119 15.10 -9.52 0.90
N ALA A 120 15.55 -10.55 0.18
CA ALA A 120 15.31 -11.96 0.46
C ALA A 120 16.10 -12.45 1.68
#